data_AF-A0A924GRI5-F1
#
_entry.id   AF-A0A924GRI5-F1
#
_cell.length_a   1.000
_cell.length_b   1.000
_cell.length_c   1.000
_cell.angle_alpha   90.00
_cell.angle_beta   90.00
_cell.angle_gamma   90.00
#
_symmetry.space_group_name_H-M   'P 1'
#
loop_
_entity.id
_entity.type
_entity.pdbx_description
1 polymer ?
#
loop_
_entity_poly.entity_id
_entity_poly.type
_entity_poly.pdbx_seq_one_letter_code
_entity_poly.pdbx_strand_id
1 'polypeptide(L)'
;MHAIVRDSGRQHAIHLELAGDTAFEDGLIRLADLDADGSPEIVLVAASRLAGAAITVLGVERRDGAPVLLERARGPSVGPGRWLNPVGIADFHEDGQQDVVAVTTPHIGGVLTLYRYRWPHLVPVAHERDVSNHVYGEVEQQLAAVIIRDGRRCVAIPNQSRHRLRFLTPTLRGGWDSVAPDAVFEHPIHNVRWVEGNRLQVQFGTQYRLLR
;
A
#
# COMPACT_ATOMS: atom_id res chain seq x y z
N MET A 1 19.12 -2.88 2.79
CA MET A 1 18.08 -3.51 3.64
C MET A 1 18.70 -4.69 4.35
N HIS A 2 18.55 -4.78 5.66
CA HIS A 2 19.00 -5.91 6.47
C HIS A 2 17.78 -6.70 6.94
N ALA A 3 17.80 -8.03 6.76
CA ALA A 3 16.72 -8.91 7.20
C ALA A 3 17.31 -10.11 7.95
N ILE A 4 16.53 -10.62 8.91
CA ILE A 4 16.83 -11.87 9.61
C ILE A 4 15.81 -12.91 9.15
N VAL A 5 16.29 -13.95 8.47
CA VAL A 5 15.46 -15.06 8.01
C VAL A 5 15.66 -16.25 8.93
N ARG A 6 14.57 -16.84 9.40
CA ARG A 6 14.60 -18.11 10.14
C ARG A 6 14.36 -19.25 9.16
N ASP A 7 15.32 -20.16 9.07
CA ASP A 7 15.26 -21.32 8.19
C ASP A 7 15.70 -22.56 8.96
N SER A 8 14.85 -23.58 9.02
CA SER A 8 15.17 -24.87 9.64
C SER A 8 15.74 -24.76 11.07
N GLY A 9 15.21 -23.81 11.85
CA GLY A 9 15.65 -23.54 13.22
C GLY A 9 16.91 -22.65 13.34
N ARG A 10 17.58 -22.32 12.24
CA ARG A 10 18.71 -21.38 12.19
C ARG A 10 18.25 -19.98 11.81
N GLN A 11 19.03 -18.98 12.20
CA GLN A 11 18.84 -17.60 11.77
C GLN A 11 19.96 -17.22 10.79
N HIS A 12 19.56 -16.56 9.71
CA HIS A 12 20.45 -16.05 8.68
C HIS A 12 20.26 -14.54 8.60
N ALA A 13 21.36 -13.79 8.75
CA ALA A 13 21.38 -12.37 8.42
C ALA A 13 21.64 -12.22 6.92
N ILE A 14 20.74 -11.54 6.22
CA ILE A 14 20.85 -11.30 4.78
C ILE A 14 20.76 -9.80 4.49
N HIS A 15 21.45 -9.39 3.43
CA HIS A 15 21.55 -7.98 3.04
C HIS A 15 21.20 -7.81 1.56
N LEU A 16 20.48 -6.73 1.26
CA LEU A 16 20.26 -6.24 -0.09
C LEU A 16 20.70 -4.78 -0.18
N GLU A 17 21.62 -4.49 -1.08
CA GLU A 17 21.98 -3.12 -1.47
C GLU A 17 21.23 -2.73 -2.73
N LEU A 18 20.64 -1.53 -2.71
CA LEU A 18 20.12 -0.93 -3.92
C LEU A 18 21.28 -0.40 -4.75
N ALA A 19 21.18 -0.54 -6.07
CA ALA A 19 22.18 -0.02 -6.98
C ALA A 19 21.94 1.46 -7.32
N GLY A 20 23.02 2.16 -7.63
CA GLY A 20 22.98 3.51 -8.20
C GLY A 20 22.38 4.55 -7.27
N ASP A 21 21.46 5.37 -7.80
CA ASP A 21 20.80 6.48 -7.10
C ASP A 21 19.44 6.10 -6.50
N THR A 22 19.19 4.80 -6.30
CA THR A 22 17.90 4.32 -5.77
C THR A 22 17.91 4.27 -4.25
N ALA A 23 16.86 4.79 -3.62
CA ALA A 23 16.64 4.75 -2.18
C ALA A 23 15.29 4.11 -1.85
N PHE A 24 15.18 3.56 -0.63
CA PHE A 24 13.88 3.19 -0.07
C PHE A 24 13.21 4.44 0.55
N GLU A 25 11.92 4.62 0.30
CA GLU A 25 11.15 5.81 0.70
C GLU A 25 10.06 5.51 1.75
N ASP A 26 9.88 4.24 2.11
CA ASP A 26 8.88 3.80 3.08
C ASP A 26 9.37 3.96 4.53
N GLY A 27 8.51 4.47 5.41
CA GLY A 27 8.70 4.37 6.86
C GLY A 27 8.24 3.04 7.45
N LEU A 28 7.44 2.27 6.70
CA LEU A 28 6.84 1.01 7.14
C LEU A 28 7.04 -0.08 6.08
N ILE A 29 7.61 -1.20 6.50
CA ILE A 29 7.70 -2.42 5.69
C ILE A 29 6.39 -3.20 5.82
N ARG A 30 5.87 -3.71 4.69
CA ARG A 30 4.68 -4.56 4.66
C ARG A 30 5.10 -5.97 4.27
N LEU A 31 4.58 -6.98 4.98
CA LEU A 31 4.81 -8.39 4.69
C LEU A 31 3.51 -9.02 4.19
N ALA A 32 3.57 -9.72 3.06
CA ALA A 32 2.42 -10.42 2.50
C ALA A 32 2.89 -11.55 1.58
N ASP A 33 2.24 -12.70 1.67
CA ASP A 33 2.40 -13.82 0.74
C ASP A 33 1.60 -13.51 -0.54
N LEU A 34 2.28 -12.93 -1.53
CA LEU A 34 1.68 -12.41 -2.77
C LEU A 34 1.51 -13.50 -3.83
N ASP A 35 2.33 -14.55 -3.79
CA ASP A 35 2.24 -15.69 -4.71
C ASP A 35 1.63 -16.96 -4.11
N ALA A 36 1.19 -16.89 -2.85
CA ALA A 36 0.51 -17.95 -2.10
C ALA A 36 1.39 -19.21 -1.91
N ASP A 37 2.71 -19.05 -1.83
CA ASP A 37 3.65 -20.15 -1.60
C ASP A 37 3.87 -20.48 -0.11
N GLY A 38 3.26 -19.69 0.78
CA GLY A 38 3.37 -19.81 2.23
C GLY A 38 4.48 -18.97 2.86
N SER A 39 5.29 -18.28 2.06
CA SER A 39 6.36 -17.38 2.50
C SER A 39 5.99 -15.93 2.18
N PRO A 40 6.07 -15.00 3.13
CA PRO A 40 5.72 -13.61 2.83
C PRO A 40 6.84 -12.90 2.05
N GLU A 41 6.44 -12.20 0.98
CA GLU A 41 7.23 -11.14 0.37
C GLU A 41 7.24 -9.88 1.22
N ILE A 42 8.26 -9.07 0.99
CA ILE A 42 8.43 -7.71 1.51
C ILE A 42 7.95 -6.73 0.44
N VAL A 43 6.95 -5.93 0.75
CA VAL A 43 6.42 -4.87 -0.11
C VAL A 43 6.80 -3.51 0.46
N LEU A 44 7.43 -2.69 -0.37
CA LEU A 44 7.93 -1.36 0.01
C LEU A 44 7.98 -0.41 -1.19
N VAL A 45 8.33 0.86 -0.96
CA VAL A 45 8.59 1.86 -2.00
C VAL A 45 10.09 2.07 -2.19
N ALA A 46 10.55 1.93 -3.44
CA ALA A 46 11.88 2.34 -3.87
C ALA A 46 11.79 3.41 -4.95
N ALA A 47 12.65 4.42 -4.90
CA ALA A 47 12.65 5.54 -5.83
C ALA A 47 14.07 5.86 -6.32
N SER A 48 14.19 6.25 -7.58
CA SER A 48 15.42 6.84 -8.14
C SER A 48 15.12 8.24 -8.70
N ARG A 49 16.15 9.06 -8.93
CA ARG A 49 15.95 10.44 -9.40
C ARG A 49 15.36 10.48 -10.81
N LEU A 50 15.74 9.52 -11.65
CA LEU A 50 15.33 9.44 -13.05
C LEU A 50 13.96 8.79 -13.25
N ALA A 51 13.61 7.78 -12.44
CA ALA A 51 12.37 7.03 -12.65
C ALA A 51 11.23 7.48 -11.71
N GLY A 52 11.56 8.04 -10.55
CA GLY A 52 10.60 8.25 -9.46
C GLY A 52 10.32 6.98 -8.66
N ALA A 53 9.33 7.07 -7.77
CA ALA A 53 8.94 5.98 -6.89
C ALA A 53 8.22 4.85 -7.63
N ALA A 54 8.43 3.61 -7.18
CA ALA A 54 7.70 2.42 -7.56
C ALA A 54 7.44 1.55 -6.33
N ILE A 55 6.35 0.78 -6.35
CA ILE A 55 6.22 -0.34 -5.43
C ILE A 55 7.23 -1.41 -5.87
N THR A 56 8.06 -1.85 -4.92
CA THR A 56 9.04 -2.91 -5.10
C THR A 56 8.69 -4.06 -4.17
N VAL A 57 8.70 -5.26 -4.72
CA VAL A 57 8.46 -6.52 -4.00
C VAL A 57 9.79 -7.26 -3.90
N LEU A 58 10.24 -7.52 -2.69
CA LEU A 58 11.40 -8.35 -2.42
C LEU A 58 10.95 -9.70 -1.87
N GLY A 59 11.65 -10.77 -2.24
CA GLY A 59 11.41 -12.11 -1.71
C GLY A 59 12.71 -12.77 -1.30
N VAL A 60 12.58 -13.83 -0.50
CA VAL A 60 13.70 -14.64 -0.05
C VAL A 60 13.78 -15.90 -0.90
N GLU A 61 14.88 -16.09 -1.61
CA GLU A 61 15.16 -17.32 -2.36
C GLU A 61 16.36 -18.05 -1.76
N ARG A 62 16.55 -19.31 -2.17
CA ARG A 62 17.77 -20.07 -1.90
C ARG A 62 18.74 -19.98 -3.08
N ARG A 63 19.97 -19.55 -2.81
CA ARG A 63 21.10 -19.63 -3.73
C ARG A 63 22.27 -20.30 -3.03
N ASP A 64 22.82 -21.33 -3.66
CA ASP A 64 23.93 -22.14 -3.12
C ASP A 64 23.68 -22.64 -1.68
N GLY A 65 22.42 -22.97 -1.37
CA GLY A 65 22.01 -23.47 -0.06
C GLY A 65 21.83 -22.42 1.03
N ALA A 66 22.00 -21.12 0.73
CA ALA A 66 21.78 -20.02 1.65
C ALA A 66 20.58 -19.15 1.23
N PRO A 67 19.82 -18.58 2.18
CA PRO A 67 18.80 -17.59 1.85
C PRO A 67 19.45 -16.30 1.33
N VAL A 68 18.83 -15.69 0.33
CA VAL A 68 19.21 -14.38 -0.21
C VAL A 68 17.96 -13.54 -0.44
N LEU A 69 18.08 -12.22 -0.28
CA LEU A 69 17.01 -11.28 -0.58
C LEU A 69 17.20 -10.73 -2.00
N LEU A 70 16.13 -10.69 -2.79
CA LEU A 70 16.17 -10.16 -4.15
C LEU A 70 14.85 -9.48 -4.51
N GLU A 71 14.89 -8.64 -5.55
CA GLU A 71 13.68 -8.07 -6.16
C GLU A 71 12.95 -9.16 -6.98
N ARG A 72 11.70 -9.42 -6.63
CA ARG A 72 10.82 -10.40 -7.28
C ARG A 72 9.87 -9.75 -8.27
N ALA A 73 9.41 -8.53 -7.96
CA ALA A 73 8.58 -7.74 -8.85
C ALA A 73 8.71 -6.25 -8.56
N ARG A 74 8.33 -5.45 -9.55
CA ARG A 74 8.24 -4.00 -9.44
C ARG A 74 7.04 -3.49 -10.22
N GLY A 75 6.37 -2.48 -9.67
CA GLY A 75 5.31 -1.74 -10.35
C GLY A 75 5.87 -0.66 -11.29
N PRO A 76 5.05 -0.08 -12.17
CA PRO A 76 5.47 1.07 -12.96
C PRO A 76 5.94 2.22 -12.06
N SER A 77 7.09 2.82 -12.39
CA SER A 77 7.53 4.03 -11.69
C SER A 77 6.63 5.21 -12.02
N VAL A 78 6.40 6.09 -11.04
CA VAL A 78 5.44 7.20 -11.17
C VAL A 78 6.04 8.49 -11.75
N GLY A 79 7.27 8.42 -12.27
CA GLY A 79 7.96 9.50 -12.95
C GLY A 79 8.86 10.35 -12.05
N PRO A 80 9.84 11.08 -12.62
CA PRO A 80 10.83 11.85 -11.87
C PRO A 80 10.22 12.77 -10.81
N GLY A 81 10.77 12.75 -9.60
CA GLY A 81 10.32 13.60 -8.49
C GLY A 81 8.87 13.34 -8.03
N ARG A 82 8.26 12.23 -8.46
CA ARG A 82 6.94 11.80 -8.01
C ARG A 82 7.08 10.68 -6.99
N TRP A 83 6.18 10.73 -6.01
CA TRP A 83 6.07 9.75 -4.93
C TRP A 83 4.68 9.11 -4.95
N LEU A 84 4.60 7.92 -4.38
CA LEU A 84 3.36 7.19 -4.13
C LEU A 84 3.39 6.67 -2.70
N ASN A 85 2.22 6.55 -2.08
CA ASN A 85 2.10 6.07 -0.71
C ASN A 85 1.26 4.78 -0.68
N PRO A 86 1.77 3.65 -0.19
CA PRO A 86 0.99 2.41 -0.10
C PRO A 86 -0.11 2.51 0.96
N VAL A 87 -1.32 2.10 0.60
CA VAL A 87 -2.49 2.04 1.49
C VAL A 87 -2.45 0.74 2.30
N GLY A 88 -2.27 -0.40 1.63
CA GLY A 88 -2.32 -1.70 2.26
C GLY A 88 -2.32 -2.85 1.26
N ILE A 89 -2.36 -4.06 1.78
CA ILE A 89 -2.34 -5.30 1.02
C ILE A 89 -3.51 -6.15 1.48
N ALA A 90 -4.28 -6.67 0.54
CA ALA A 90 -5.33 -7.64 0.80
C ALA A 90 -5.84 -8.28 -0.50
N ASP A 91 -6.48 -9.44 -0.39
CA ASP A 91 -7.16 -10.09 -1.52
C ASP A 91 -8.49 -9.38 -1.84
N PHE A 92 -8.50 -8.36 -2.70
CA PHE A 92 -9.72 -7.61 -2.98
C PHE A 92 -10.71 -8.36 -3.88
N HIS A 93 -10.23 -9.38 -4.58
CA HIS A 93 -11.03 -10.13 -5.55
C HIS A 93 -11.54 -11.47 -5.01
N GLU A 94 -11.15 -11.83 -3.79
CA GLU A 94 -11.50 -13.08 -3.11
C GLU A 94 -11.09 -14.32 -3.92
N ASP A 95 -9.97 -14.23 -4.64
CA ASP A 95 -9.42 -15.32 -5.46
C ASP A 95 -8.20 -16.00 -4.82
N GLY A 96 -7.90 -15.64 -3.56
CA GLY A 96 -6.78 -16.18 -2.79
C GLY A 96 -5.46 -15.46 -3.03
N GLN A 97 -5.38 -14.56 -4.02
CA GLN A 97 -4.17 -13.79 -4.30
C GLN A 97 -4.24 -12.40 -3.66
N GLN A 98 -3.19 -12.01 -2.94
CA GLN A 98 -3.12 -10.69 -2.33
C GLN A 98 -2.88 -9.61 -3.40
N ASP A 99 -3.62 -8.51 -3.32
CA ASP A 99 -3.40 -7.30 -4.12
C ASP A 99 -2.73 -6.20 -3.30
N VAL A 100 -1.91 -5.37 -3.94
CA VAL A 100 -1.30 -4.18 -3.32
C VAL A 100 -2.06 -2.94 -3.74
N VAL A 101 -2.38 -2.06 -2.79
CA VAL A 101 -3.04 -0.76 -3.08
C VAL A 101 -2.11 0.38 -2.70
N ALA A 102 -1.99 1.36 -3.59
CA ALA A 102 -1.25 2.60 -3.32
C ALA A 102 -1.91 3.82 -3.96
N VAL A 103 -1.53 5.01 -3.49
CA VAL A 103 -1.96 6.28 -4.10
C VAL A 103 -0.77 6.99 -4.71
N THR A 104 -0.81 7.24 -6.01
CA THR A 104 0.19 8.05 -6.70
C THR A 104 -0.06 9.53 -6.46
N THR A 105 1.00 10.27 -6.12
CA THR A 105 0.99 11.73 -5.90
C THR A 105 -0.16 12.19 -4.97
N PRO A 106 -0.23 11.67 -3.74
CA PRO A 106 -1.40 11.80 -2.87
C PRO A 106 -1.79 13.23 -2.45
N HIS A 107 -0.91 14.21 -2.66
CA HIS A 107 -1.14 15.63 -2.33
C HIS A 107 -1.57 16.48 -3.54
N ILE A 108 -1.55 15.95 -4.77
CA ILE A 108 -1.89 16.70 -6.00
C ILE A 108 -2.71 15.87 -7.00
N GLY A 109 -2.19 14.73 -7.44
CA GLY A 109 -2.81 13.92 -8.50
C GLY A 109 -3.81 12.93 -7.93
N GLY A 110 -3.49 12.35 -6.76
CA GLY A 110 -4.42 11.58 -5.96
C GLY A 110 -5.08 10.44 -6.73
N VAL A 111 -4.27 9.48 -7.20
CA VAL A 111 -4.76 8.33 -7.98
C VAL A 111 -4.57 7.05 -7.16
N LEU A 112 -5.68 6.49 -6.68
CA LEU A 112 -5.72 5.16 -6.08
C LEU A 112 -5.48 4.13 -7.18
N THR A 113 -4.54 3.21 -6.95
CA THR A 113 -4.23 2.13 -7.89
C THR A 113 -4.20 0.80 -7.15
N LEU A 114 -4.90 -0.18 -7.70
CA LEU A 114 -4.78 -1.59 -7.30
C LEU A 114 -3.78 -2.26 -8.22
N TYR A 115 -2.83 -2.98 -7.63
CA TYR A 115 -1.86 -3.76 -8.36
C TYR A 115 -1.98 -5.25 -8.02
N ARG A 116 -1.95 -6.06 -9.08
CA ARG A 116 -1.89 -7.52 -9.01
C ARG A 116 -0.45 -7.98 -9.09
N TYR A 117 -0.06 -8.90 -8.21
CA TYR A 117 1.20 -9.59 -8.35
C TYR A 117 1.11 -10.61 -9.50
N ARG A 118 1.91 -10.38 -10.54
CA ARG A 118 2.03 -11.27 -11.71
C ARG A 118 3.51 -11.39 -12.01
N TRP A 119 4.20 -12.25 -11.26
CA TRP A 119 5.64 -12.43 -11.37
C TRP A 119 6.11 -12.46 -12.84
N PRO A 120 7.14 -11.67 -13.22
CA PRO A 120 8.00 -10.82 -12.38
C PRO A 120 7.51 -9.35 -12.27
N HIS A 121 6.22 -9.08 -12.40
CA HIS A 121 5.65 -7.73 -12.45
C HIS A 121 4.59 -7.48 -11.37
N LEU A 122 4.47 -6.23 -10.96
CA LEU A 122 3.33 -5.75 -10.19
C LEU A 122 2.45 -4.91 -11.13
N VAL A 123 1.34 -5.48 -11.61
CA VAL A 123 0.57 -4.93 -12.73
C VAL A 123 -0.60 -4.10 -12.21
N PRO A 124 -0.73 -2.81 -12.58
CA PRO A 124 -1.90 -2.02 -12.23
C PRO A 124 -3.13 -2.56 -12.95
N VAL A 125 -4.22 -2.80 -12.21
CA VAL A 125 -5.45 -3.37 -12.77
C VAL A 125 -6.69 -2.53 -12.53
N ALA A 126 -6.67 -1.61 -11.56
CA ALA A 126 -7.76 -0.67 -11.34
C ALA A 126 -7.24 0.70 -10.88
N HIS A 127 -7.92 1.77 -11.27
CA HIS A 127 -7.56 3.13 -10.88
C HIS A 127 -8.77 3.99 -10.51
N GLU A 128 -8.61 4.88 -9.54
CA GLU A 128 -9.62 5.86 -9.14
C GLU A 128 -8.96 7.19 -8.80
N ARG A 129 -9.57 8.31 -9.20
CA ARG A 129 -9.07 9.67 -8.94
C ARG A 129 -9.77 10.29 -7.73
N ASP A 130 -9.38 11.52 -7.41
CA ASP A 130 -9.93 12.29 -6.29
C ASP A 130 -9.82 11.54 -4.96
N VAL A 131 -8.60 11.10 -4.64
CA VAL A 131 -8.26 10.52 -3.34
C VAL A 131 -6.99 11.13 -2.77
N SER A 132 -6.81 11.06 -1.45
CA SER A 132 -5.58 11.42 -0.77
C SER A 132 -5.35 10.51 0.43
N ASN A 133 -4.16 9.93 0.54
CA ASN A 133 -3.73 9.17 1.71
C ASN A 133 -2.45 9.75 2.35
N HIS A 134 -2.11 11.02 2.09
CA HIS A 134 -0.99 11.69 2.72
C HIS A 134 -1.18 13.20 2.71
N VAL A 135 -0.68 13.87 3.75
CA VAL A 135 -0.68 15.33 3.86
C VAL A 135 0.74 15.84 3.59
N TYR A 136 0.89 16.74 2.62
CA TYR A 136 2.19 17.31 2.30
C TYR A 136 2.86 17.93 3.54
N GLY A 137 4.10 17.53 3.81
CA GLY A 137 4.88 17.98 4.96
C GLY A 137 4.67 17.16 6.25
N GLU A 138 3.66 16.29 6.31
CA GLU A 138 3.45 15.43 7.47
C GLU A 138 4.30 14.16 7.41
N VAL A 139 4.81 13.75 8.56
CA VAL A 139 5.52 12.47 8.73
C VAL A 139 4.56 11.28 8.75
N GLU A 140 3.31 11.52 9.14
CA GLU A 140 2.27 10.49 9.17
C GLU A 140 1.87 10.11 7.74
N GLN A 141 2.07 8.84 7.40
CA GLN A 141 1.74 8.25 6.11
C GLN A 141 0.42 7.47 6.14
N GLN A 142 -0.19 7.27 7.32
CA GLN A 142 -1.46 6.58 7.50
C GLN A 142 -2.65 7.55 7.48
N LEU A 143 -3.26 7.67 6.31
CA LEU A 143 -4.51 8.43 6.09
C LEU A 143 -5.54 7.59 5.33
N ALA A 144 -5.30 6.30 5.17
CA ALA A 144 -6.23 5.35 4.56
C ALA A 144 -6.08 3.98 5.22
N ALA A 145 -7.13 3.17 5.14
CA ALA A 145 -7.13 1.81 5.67
C ALA A 145 -7.86 0.86 4.73
N VAL A 146 -7.37 -0.38 4.64
CA VAL A 146 -8.16 -1.49 4.09
C VAL A 146 -9.07 -2.00 5.19
N ILE A 147 -10.37 -2.07 4.90
CA ILE A 147 -11.44 -2.47 5.83
C ILE A 147 -12.39 -3.49 5.19
N ILE A 148 -13.24 -4.11 6.01
CA ILE A 148 -14.41 -4.84 5.53
C ILE A 148 -15.64 -4.03 5.91
N ARG A 149 -16.46 -3.68 4.92
CA ARG A 149 -17.71 -2.94 5.10
C ARG A 149 -18.82 -3.59 4.29
N ASP A 150 -19.95 -3.84 4.92
CA ASP A 150 -21.11 -4.51 4.31
C ASP A 150 -20.73 -5.84 3.62
N GLY A 151 -19.85 -6.60 4.28
CA GLY A 151 -19.34 -7.89 3.80
C GLY A 151 -18.32 -7.81 2.66
N ARG A 152 -17.98 -6.60 2.19
CA ARG A 152 -17.03 -6.40 1.09
C ARG A 152 -15.74 -5.77 1.59
N ARG A 153 -14.61 -6.27 1.11
CA ARG A 153 -13.31 -5.65 1.33
C ARG A 153 -13.21 -4.35 0.52
N CYS A 154 -12.87 -3.26 1.19
CA CYS A 154 -12.77 -1.94 0.57
C CYS A 154 -11.68 -1.09 1.22
N VAL A 155 -11.35 0.02 0.56
CA VAL A 155 -10.44 1.04 1.05
C VAL A 155 -11.26 2.19 1.62
N ALA A 156 -11.07 2.50 2.90
CA ALA A 156 -11.50 3.76 3.50
C ALA A 156 -10.43 4.82 3.25
N ILE A 157 -10.73 5.82 2.42
CA ILE A 157 -9.76 6.82 1.97
C ILE A 157 -10.39 8.19 1.77
N PRO A 158 -9.76 9.28 2.24
CA PRO A 158 -10.25 10.62 1.98
C PRO A 158 -10.22 10.97 0.49
N ASN A 159 -11.14 11.83 0.06
CA ASN A 159 -11.02 12.51 -1.22
C ASN A 159 -9.88 13.56 -1.17
N GLN A 160 -9.54 14.23 -2.28
CA GLN A 160 -8.40 15.18 -2.27
C GLN A 160 -8.61 16.37 -1.34
N SER A 161 -9.84 16.88 -1.19
CA SER A 161 -10.12 17.95 -0.22
C SER A 161 -10.06 17.47 1.24
N ARG A 162 -10.03 16.15 1.45
CA ARG A 162 -10.08 15.46 2.74
C ARG A 162 -11.32 15.76 3.59
N HIS A 163 -12.38 16.31 3.00
CA HIS A 163 -13.65 16.55 3.69
C HIS A 163 -14.65 15.39 3.55
N ARG A 164 -14.31 14.38 2.75
CA ARG A 164 -15.11 13.17 2.55
C ARG A 164 -14.23 11.95 2.73
N LEU A 165 -14.68 10.98 3.52
CA LEU A 165 -14.10 9.65 3.55
C LEU A 165 -14.93 8.73 2.65
N ARG A 166 -14.30 8.23 1.59
CA ARG A 166 -14.87 7.32 0.59
C ARG A 166 -14.59 5.87 1.00
N PHE A 167 -15.46 4.94 0.59
CA PHE A 167 -15.31 3.50 0.82
C PHE A 167 -15.33 2.77 -0.52
N LEU A 168 -14.13 2.45 -1.04
CA LEU A 168 -13.97 2.03 -2.43
C LEU A 168 -13.54 0.57 -2.54
N THR A 169 -14.20 -0.20 -3.40
CA THR A 169 -13.82 -1.59 -3.73
C THR A 169 -13.56 -1.69 -5.23
N PRO A 170 -12.54 -2.43 -5.68
CA PRO A 170 -12.25 -2.52 -7.11
C PRO A 170 -13.32 -3.35 -7.84
N THR A 171 -13.48 -3.07 -9.13
CA THR A 171 -14.38 -3.80 -10.02
C THR A 171 -13.57 -4.68 -10.98
N LEU A 172 -14.19 -5.75 -11.48
CA LEU A 172 -13.59 -6.63 -12.49
C LEU A 172 -13.29 -5.92 -13.83
N ARG A 173 -13.82 -4.71 -14.04
CA ARG A 173 -13.60 -3.89 -15.25
C ARG A 173 -12.46 -2.88 -15.09
N GLY A 174 -11.73 -2.92 -13.97
CA GLY A 174 -10.60 -2.05 -13.69
C GLY A 174 -10.99 -0.64 -13.18
N GLY A 175 -12.20 -0.50 -12.65
CA GLY A 175 -12.64 0.69 -11.92
C GLY A 175 -12.77 0.44 -10.43
N TRP A 176 -13.41 1.38 -9.73
CA TRP A 176 -13.76 1.25 -8.31
C TRP A 176 -15.22 1.64 -8.10
N ASP A 177 -15.92 0.89 -7.25
CA ASP A 177 -17.28 1.20 -6.82
C ASP A 177 -17.27 1.67 -5.35
N SER A 178 -18.20 2.56 -5.02
CA SER A 178 -18.48 2.88 -3.61
C SER A 178 -19.30 1.76 -2.97
N VAL A 179 -18.84 1.22 -1.84
CA VAL A 179 -19.60 0.22 -1.07
C VAL A 179 -20.59 0.86 -0.09
N ALA A 180 -20.42 2.14 0.21
CA ALA A 180 -21.30 2.92 1.08
C ALA A 180 -21.24 4.41 0.72
N PRO A 181 -22.21 5.23 1.16
CA PRO A 181 -22.13 6.69 1.03
C PRO A 181 -20.89 7.26 1.73
N ASP A 182 -20.32 8.31 1.15
CA ASP A 182 -19.20 9.03 1.76
C ASP A 182 -19.58 9.57 3.15
N ALA A 183 -18.67 9.44 4.11
CA ALA A 183 -18.79 10.14 5.39
C ALA A 183 -18.25 11.57 5.23
N VAL A 184 -19.06 12.57 5.54
CA VAL A 184 -18.71 13.99 5.41
C VAL A 184 -18.20 14.56 6.73
N PHE A 185 -17.16 15.39 6.64
CA PHE A 185 -16.49 16.03 7.76
C PHE A 185 -16.40 17.55 7.56
N GLU A 186 -16.65 18.30 8.63
CA GLU A 186 -16.59 19.77 8.65
C GLU A 186 -15.16 20.32 8.53
N HIS A 187 -14.17 19.50 8.89
CA HIS A 187 -12.74 19.83 8.79
C HIS A 187 -12.00 18.74 7.99
N PRO A 188 -10.85 19.08 7.39
CA PRO A 188 -10.02 18.09 6.70
C PRO A 188 -9.61 16.95 7.63
N ILE A 189 -9.76 15.72 7.12
CA ILE A 189 -9.23 14.51 7.73
C ILE A 189 -7.71 14.56 7.65
N HIS A 190 -7.03 14.19 8.73
CA HIS A 190 -5.57 14.14 8.80
C HIS A 190 -5.02 12.84 9.39
N ASN A 191 -5.88 11.94 9.88
CA ASN A 191 -5.49 10.58 10.22
C ASN A 191 -6.66 9.61 10.06
N VAL A 192 -6.38 8.39 9.60
CA VAL A 192 -7.34 7.29 9.51
C VAL A 192 -6.63 6.03 9.97
N ARG A 193 -7.04 5.45 11.10
CA ARG A 193 -6.39 4.28 11.68
C ARG A 193 -7.35 3.31 12.33
N TRP A 194 -6.95 2.06 12.40
CA TRP A 194 -7.63 1.04 13.19
C TRP A 194 -7.49 1.31 14.69
N VAL A 195 -8.57 1.06 15.43
CA VAL A 195 -8.59 1.03 16.89
C VAL A 195 -9.35 -0.20 17.39
N GLU A 196 -9.28 -0.44 18.70
CA GLU A 196 -9.89 -1.61 19.34
C GLU A 196 -11.37 -1.80 18.98
N GLY A 197 -11.73 -3.07 18.79
CA GLY A 197 -13.07 -3.50 18.43
C GLY A 197 -13.39 -3.39 16.95
N ASN A 198 -12.38 -3.48 16.07
CA ASN A 198 -12.54 -3.41 14.60
C ASN A 198 -13.25 -2.12 14.17
N ARG A 199 -12.85 -0.99 14.77
CA ARG A 199 -13.38 0.33 14.44
C ARG A 199 -12.31 1.18 13.78
N LEU A 200 -12.75 2.08 12.91
CA LEU A 200 -11.89 3.05 12.27
C LEU A 200 -11.98 4.38 13.03
N GLN A 201 -10.88 4.85 13.59
CA GLN A 201 -10.77 6.21 14.12
C GLN A 201 -10.37 7.15 13.00
N VAL A 202 -11.22 8.15 12.74
CA VAL A 202 -10.98 9.20 11.75
C VAL A 202 -10.76 10.50 12.49
N GLN A 203 -9.56 11.08 12.37
CA GLN A 203 -9.21 12.35 12.99
C GLN A 203 -9.33 13.50 12.00
N PHE A 204 -9.99 14.58 12.42
CA PHE A 204 -10.30 15.75 11.59
C PHE A 204 -10.29 17.02 12.45
N GLY A 205 -9.59 18.06 12.01
CA GLY A 205 -9.34 19.23 12.86
C GLY A 205 -8.70 18.84 14.19
N THR A 206 -9.36 19.14 15.31
CA THR A 206 -8.94 18.72 16.66
C THR A 206 -9.78 17.57 17.23
N GLN A 207 -10.67 17.00 16.41
CA GLN A 207 -11.66 16.02 16.79
C GLN A 207 -11.37 14.64 16.18
N TYR A 208 -12.10 13.63 16.66
CA TYR A 208 -12.17 12.34 15.99
C TYR A 208 -13.58 11.76 16.01
N ARG A 209 -13.85 10.85 15.06
CA ARG A 209 -15.07 10.06 14.97
C ARG A 209 -14.70 8.59 14.84
N LEU A 210 -15.41 7.72 15.55
CA LEU A 210 -15.29 6.27 15.37
C LEU A 210 -16.33 5.83 14.35
N LEU A 211 -15.88 5.11 13.33
CA LEU A 211 -16.71 4.46 12.33
C LEU A 211 -16.66 2.94 12.54
N ARG A 212 -17.78 2.29 12.25
CA ARG A 212 -17.89 0.84 12.12
C ARG A 212 -17.88 0.47 10.65
#